data_AF-A0A8J2P5Y4-F1
#
_entry.id   AF-A0A8J2P5Y4-F1
#
_cell.length_a   1.000
_cell.length_b   1.000
_cell.length_c   1.000
_cell.angle_alpha   90.00
_cell.angle_beta   90.00
_cell.angle_gamma   90.00
#
_symmetry.space_group_name_H-M   'P 1'
#
loop_
_entity.id
_entity.type
_entity.pdbx_description
1 polymer ?
#
loop_
_entity_poly.entity_id
_entity_poly.type
_entity_poly.pdbx_seq_one_letter_code
_entity_poly.pdbx_strand_id
1 'polypeptide(L)'
;MSQPLRKLLGSQLVRNGRKVLLEELPPQTTVALYFADGSSENWSNALENFHQEMVQANHFFQVVFIPLEKPAASNKTHPALRECFFILEGEAARTKEEFLIRKYEVHHSSTVILIDCASGCVINFNGIHKILDDPKGIDFPFKHRSYTQILSSGLLITPNDKSNYSTSKTTEVSSDSHNFGLPGPTSVVGVTESTTTGSSANTTAATTNLIPYSDQNKNDFKGFFFGAYWCPPCRTFSGSLIEVYNNVRKQGKNFQVVFVSSDRSKESFERFFSPMPWPAIPYEDEKRRQELTECFNVKAIPSLIIVDDQTEKIITAEGRLEINEDLEALDFPWYPKLVEELKERHSPILNSTLSIIYFLVGEDDNEFEHAEGILQPIASQMVNSDMEEAFQPKFFIGTDIFKRSELSESLRLFFDLDENFSSIVILDMPHLRYFTLAASEVPNDHEMLSYIHKFRNSQLQYSQIIGQGPI
;
A
#
# COMPACT_ATOMS: atom_id res chain seq x y z
N MET A 1 -10.94 -28.51 -5.54
CA MET A 1 -11.10 -27.08 -5.90
C MET A 1 -12.07 -26.51 -4.86
N SER A 2 -11.82 -25.45 -4.08
CA SER A 2 -10.83 -24.35 -4.06
C SER A 2 -9.98 -24.35 -2.77
N GLN A 3 -8.73 -24.84 -2.83
CA GLN A 3 -7.79 -24.72 -1.69
C GLN A 3 -7.60 -23.27 -1.18
N PRO A 4 -7.55 -22.22 -2.03
CA PRO A 4 -7.24 -20.87 -1.58
C PRO A 4 -8.29 -20.25 -0.65
N LEU A 5 -9.58 -20.26 -1.04
CA LEU A 5 -10.65 -19.73 -0.20
C LEU A 5 -10.82 -20.55 1.09
N ARG A 6 -10.56 -21.86 1.02
CA ARG A 6 -10.58 -22.74 2.18
C ARG A 6 -9.45 -22.49 3.16
N LYS A 7 -8.28 -22.06 2.68
CA LYS A 7 -7.20 -21.53 3.53
C LYS A 7 -7.69 -20.26 4.25
N LEU A 8 -8.26 -19.34 3.46
CA LEU A 8 -8.71 -18.02 3.91
C LEU A 8 -9.83 -18.04 4.96
N LEU A 9 -10.90 -18.82 4.74
CA LEU A 9 -12.10 -18.83 5.60
C LEU A 9 -12.18 -20.10 6.48
N GLY A 10 -11.40 -21.13 6.16
CA GLY A 10 -11.48 -22.45 6.78
C GLY A 10 -12.34 -23.45 6.03
N SER A 11 -12.53 -24.64 6.61
CA SER A 11 -13.29 -25.71 5.95
C SER A 11 -14.81 -25.62 6.11
N GLN A 12 -15.29 -24.90 7.12
CA GLN A 12 -16.71 -24.88 7.53
C GLN A 12 -17.20 -23.44 7.74
N LEU A 13 -18.35 -23.13 7.17
CA LEU A 13 -19.16 -21.94 7.43
C LEU A 13 -20.49 -22.36 8.05
N VAL A 14 -21.22 -21.42 8.67
CA VAL A 14 -22.55 -21.68 9.21
C VAL A 14 -23.60 -20.80 8.53
N ARG A 15 -24.72 -21.42 8.16
CA ARG A 15 -25.91 -20.75 7.62
C ARG A 15 -27.15 -21.39 8.23
N ASN A 16 -28.09 -20.60 8.77
CA ASN A 16 -29.28 -21.12 9.43
C ASN A 16 -29.00 -22.20 10.51
N GLY A 17 -27.89 -22.06 11.25
CA GLY A 17 -27.46 -23.03 12.26
C GLY A 17 -26.98 -24.38 11.69
N ARG A 18 -26.85 -24.50 10.36
CA ARG A 18 -26.28 -25.68 9.68
C ARG A 18 -24.87 -25.38 9.20
N LYS A 19 -23.98 -26.33 9.41
CA LYS A 19 -22.62 -26.29 8.87
C LYS A 19 -22.67 -26.55 7.36
N VAL A 20 -22.00 -25.70 6.60
CA VAL A 20 -21.85 -25.79 5.14
C VAL A 20 -20.35 -25.87 4.83
N LEU A 21 -19.96 -26.83 3.99
CA LEU A 21 -18.56 -26.99 3.59
C LEU A 21 -18.25 -26.06 2.43
N LEU A 22 -17.11 -25.36 2.46
CA LEU A 22 -16.72 -24.46 1.35
C LEU A 22 -16.57 -25.17 0.00
N GLU A 23 -16.29 -26.48 -0.01
CA GLU A 23 -16.22 -27.29 -1.23
C GLU A 23 -17.58 -27.44 -1.93
N GLU A 24 -18.67 -27.11 -1.24
CA GLU A 24 -20.03 -27.09 -1.80
C GLU A 24 -20.30 -25.80 -2.58
N LEU A 25 -19.45 -24.77 -2.46
CA LEU A 25 -19.59 -23.54 -3.24
C LEU A 25 -19.04 -23.75 -4.67
N PRO A 26 -19.80 -23.41 -5.72
CA PRO A 26 -19.32 -23.49 -7.09
C PRO A 26 -18.04 -22.63 -7.29
N PRO A 27 -17.04 -23.10 -8.08
CA PRO A 27 -15.79 -22.35 -8.26
C PRO A 27 -15.97 -20.93 -8.81
N GLN A 28 -16.97 -20.72 -9.67
CA GLN A 28 -17.32 -19.42 -10.25
C GLN A 28 -18.01 -18.45 -9.27
N THR A 29 -18.18 -18.84 -8.01
CA THR A 29 -18.84 -18.00 -7.00
C THR A 29 -17.97 -16.77 -6.68
N THR A 30 -18.59 -15.60 -6.68
CA THR A 30 -18.01 -14.42 -6.02
C THR A 30 -18.49 -14.36 -4.59
N VAL A 31 -17.55 -14.25 -3.66
CA VAL A 31 -17.82 -14.18 -2.22
C VAL A 31 -17.62 -12.74 -1.75
N ALA A 32 -18.66 -12.13 -1.18
CA ALA A 32 -18.57 -10.87 -0.48
C ALA A 32 -18.23 -11.11 0.99
N LEU A 33 -17.05 -10.67 1.42
CA LEU A 33 -16.70 -10.57 2.84
C LEU A 33 -17.27 -9.27 3.39
N TYR A 34 -18.28 -9.37 4.24
CA TYR A 34 -18.96 -8.22 4.82
C TYR A 34 -18.51 -8.02 6.28
N PHE A 35 -17.67 -7.01 6.49
CA PHE A 35 -17.15 -6.63 7.80
C PHE A 35 -18.06 -5.58 8.44
N ALA A 36 -18.75 -5.91 9.52
CA ALA A 36 -19.59 -4.93 10.23
C ALA A 36 -19.76 -5.22 11.73
N ASP A 37 -20.16 -4.19 12.47
CA ASP A 37 -20.48 -4.23 13.90
C ASP A 37 -21.95 -4.61 14.19
N GLY A 38 -22.77 -4.78 13.14
CA GLY A 38 -24.20 -5.08 13.23
C GLY A 38 -25.10 -3.89 13.55
N SER A 39 -24.55 -2.67 13.67
CA SER A 39 -25.32 -1.44 13.96
C SER A 39 -25.85 -0.73 12.72
N SER A 40 -25.30 -1.01 11.53
CA SER A 40 -25.70 -0.37 10.28
C SER A 40 -26.80 -1.15 9.54
N GLU A 41 -28.07 -0.80 9.81
CA GLU A 41 -29.25 -1.36 9.12
C GLU A 41 -29.30 -1.01 7.63
N ASN A 42 -28.70 0.12 7.23
CA ASN A 42 -28.80 0.61 5.85
C ASN A 42 -28.02 -0.29 4.87
N TRP A 43 -26.86 -0.82 5.27
CA TRP A 43 -26.02 -1.63 4.37
C TRP A 43 -26.48 -3.07 4.25
N SER A 44 -27.05 -3.63 5.32
CA SER A 44 -27.63 -4.98 5.26
C SER A 44 -28.74 -5.06 4.22
N ASN A 45 -29.59 -4.03 4.12
CA ASN A 45 -30.70 -4.01 3.16
C ASN A 45 -30.20 -3.89 1.71
N ALA A 46 -29.22 -3.03 1.45
CA ALA A 46 -28.66 -2.88 0.10
C ALA A 46 -27.99 -4.18 -0.37
N LEU A 47 -27.22 -4.83 0.50
CA LEU A 47 -26.53 -6.09 0.19
C LEU A 47 -27.51 -7.25 0.01
N GLU A 48 -28.60 -7.28 0.80
CA GLU A 48 -29.68 -8.27 0.64
C GLU A 48 -30.42 -8.11 -0.68
N ASN A 49 -30.81 -6.88 -1.03
CA ASN A 49 -31.44 -6.58 -2.32
C ASN A 49 -30.53 -6.98 -3.49
N PHE A 50 -29.25 -6.63 -3.40
CA PHE A 50 -28.27 -7.02 -4.41
C PHE A 50 -28.12 -8.55 -4.51
N HIS A 51 -28.08 -9.26 -3.39
CA HIS A 51 -28.06 -10.72 -3.40
C HIS A 51 -29.29 -11.31 -4.11
N GLN A 52 -30.48 -10.76 -3.89
CA GLN A 52 -31.70 -11.19 -4.59
C GLN A 52 -31.60 -10.95 -6.10
N GLU A 53 -31.12 -9.79 -6.54
CA GLU A 53 -30.88 -9.49 -7.96
C GLU A 53 -29.87 -10.47 -8.57
N MET A 54 -28.77 -10.77 -7.87
CA MET A 54 -27.77 -11.74 -8.34
C MET A 54 -28.36 -13.15 -8.50
N VAL A 55 -29.19 -13.59 -7.55
CA VAL A 55 -29.90 -14.87 -7.65
C VAL A 55 -30.87 -14.88 -8.84
N GLN A 56 -31.64 -13.81 -9.04
CA GLN A 56 -32.58 -13.68 -10.17
C GLN A 56 -31.85 -13.67 -11.52
N ALA A 57 -30.69 -13.02 -11.59
CA ALA A 57 -29.82 -12.98 -12.76
C ALA A 57 -29.00 -14.27 -12.96
N ASN A 58 -29.17 -15.29 -12.11
CA ASN A 58 -28.43 -16.55 -12.13
C ASN A 58 -26.90 -16.39 -11.99
N HIS A 59 -26.48 -15.35 -11.25
CA HIS A 59 -25.10 -15.17 -10.82
C HIS A 59 -24.80 -15.98 -9.55
N PHE A 60 -23.59 -16.53 -9.47
CA PHE A 60 -23.10 -17.21 -8.27
C PHE A 60 -22.50 -16.18 -7.31
N PHE A 61 -23.33 -15.70 -6.38
CA PHE A 61 -22.93 -14.72 -5.37
C PHE A 61 -23.27 -15.22 -3.99
N GLN A 62 -22.34 -15.11 -3.04
CA GLN A 62 -22.56 -15.46 -1.64
C GLN A 62 -21.95 -14.41 -0.74
N VAL A 63 -22.52 -14.22 0.44
CA VAL A 63 -22.03 -13.26 1.43
C VAL A 63 -21.58 -14.00 2.68
N VAL A 64 -20.40 -13.65 3.18
CA VAL A 64 -19.84 -14.12 4.45
C VAL A 64 -19.75 -12.92 5.39
N PHE A 65 -20.50 -12.97 6.48
CA PHE A 65 -20.48 -11.96 7.52
C PHE A 65 -19.29 -12.17 8.46
N ILE A 66 -18.54 -11.09 8.70
CA ILE A 66 -17.37 -11.05 9.59
C ILE A 66 -17.64 -9.96 10.64
N PRO A 67 -17.89 -10.34 11.91
CA PRO A 67 -18.18 -9.38 12.95
C PRO A 67 -16.92 -8.58 13.34
N LEU A 68 -17.10 -7.29 13.63
CA LEU A 68 -16.02 -6.41 14.12
C LEU A 68 -16.01 -6.24 15.65
N GLU A 69 -17.05 -6.67 16.38
CA GLU A 69 -17.15 -6.56 17.85
C GLU A 69 -17.30 -7.91 18.57
N LYS A 70 -16.91 -7.96 19.86
CA LYS A 70 -16.95 -9.15 20.72
C LYS A 70 -18.38 -9.73 20.87
N PRO A 71 -18.52 -11.06 21.02
CA PRO A 71 -19.81 -11.76 21.03
C PRO A 71 -20.72 -11.49 22.24
N ALA A 72 -20.36 -10.63 23.20
CA ALA A 72 -21.32 -10.15 24.20
C ALA A 72 -22.49 -9.39 23.55
N ALA A 73 -22.31 -8.92 22.30
CA ALA A 73 -23.35 -8.33 21.46
C ALA A 73 -23.88 -9.27 20.35
N SER A 74 -23.42 -10.54 20.24
CA SER A 74 -23.77 -11.43 19.10
C SER A 74 -25.25 -11.86 19.04
N ASN A 75 -26.02 -11.59 20.09
CA ASN A 75 -27.49 -11.70 20.03
C ASN A 75 -28.17 -10.54 19.28
N LYS A 76 -27.41 -9.55 18.79
CA LYS A 76 -27.88 -8.44 17.95
C LYS A 76 -27.46 -8.56 16.48
N THR A 77 -27.12 -9.74 15.97
CA THR A 77 -27.07 -9.93 14.51
C THR A 77 -28.48 -9.73 13.95
N HIS A 78 -28.67 -8.75 13.06
CA HIS A 78 -29.94 -8.47 12.41
C HIS A 78 -30.55 -9.77 11.83
N PRO A 79 -31.83 -10.08 12.07
CA PRO A 79 -32.45 -11.36 11.67
C PRO A 79 -32.24 -11.72 10.18
N ALA A 80 -32.23 -10.72 9.29
CA ALA A 80 -31.99 -10.92 7.86
C ALA A 80 -30.57 -11.45 7.52
N LEU A 81 -29.56 -11.15 8.35
CA LEU A 81 -28.19 -11.65 8.15
C LEU A 81 -28.10 -13.17 8.38
N ARG A 82 -28.99 -13.75 9.19
CA ARG A 82 -28.95 -15.18 9.57
C ARG A 82 -29.46 -16.10 8.46
N GLU A 83 -30.36 -15.62 7.61
CA GLU A 83 -31.01 -16.43 6.56
C GLU A 83 -30.25 -16.41 5.22
N CYS A 84 -29.70 -15.25 4.87
CA CYS A 84 -29.03 -15.03 3.59
C CYS A 84 -27.52 -15.26 3.65
N PHE A 85 -26.86 -15.01 4.79
CA PHE A 85 -25.40 -14.94 4.83
C PHE A 85 -24.77 -16.11 5.60
N PHE A 86 -23.54 -16.43 5.22
CA PHE A 86 -22.69 -17.33 5.99
C PHE A 86 -22.05 -16.57 7.15
N ILE A 87 -21.89 -17.25 8.28
CA ILE A 87 -21.18 -16.74 9.46
C ILE A 87 -19.96 -17.64 9.71
N LEU A 88 -18.84 -17.04 10.08
CA LEU A 88 -17.69 -17.76 10.62
C LEU A 88 -18.03 -18.23 12.04
N GLU A 89 -18.21 -19.54 12.25
CA GLU A 89 -18.39 -20.13 13.59
C GLU A 89 -17.34 -21.21 13.90
N GLY A 90 -16.93 -21.32 15.17
CA GLY A 90 -16.01 -22.33 15.69
C GLY A 90 -14.90 -21.75 16.59
N GLU A 91 -14.17 -22.58 17.32
CA GLU A 91 -13.08 -22.16 18.24
C GLU A 91 -11.97 -21.34 17.54
N ALA A 92 -11.78 -21.53 16.23
CA ALA A 92 -10.82 -20.79 15.41
C ALA A 92 -11.42 -19.57 14.67
N ALA A 93 -12.71 -19.25 14.85
CA ALA A 93 -13.39 -18.17 14.13
C ALA A 93 -12.78 -16.80 14.47
N ARG A 94 -12.48 -16.55 15.74
CA ARG A 94 -11.90 -15.28 16.18
C ARG A 94 -10.52 -15.00 15.58
N THR A 95 -9.65 -16.01 15.59
CA THR A 95 -8.32 -15.90 14.96
C THR A 95 -8.44 -15.58 13.47
N LYS A 96 -9.47 -16.09 12.79
CA LYS A 96 -9.74 -15.82 11.38
C LYS A 96 -10.36 -14.45 11.13
N GLU A 97 -11.28 -14.00 11.98
CA GLU A 97 -11.84 -12.64 11.91
C GLU A 97 -10.71 -11.61 12.03
N GLU A 98 -9.87 -11.74 13.06
CA GLU A 98 -8.70 -10.87 13.26
C GLU A 98 -7.74 -10.94 12.07
N PHE A 99 -7.57 -12.12 11.47
CA PHE A 99 -6.78 -12.29 10.25
C PHE A 99 -7.35 -11.58 9.04
N LEU A 100 -8.64 -11.73 8.76
CA LEU A 100 -9.28 -11.11 7.61
C LEU A 100 -9.26 -9.58 7.74
N ILE A 101 -9.45 -9.07 8.96
CA ILE A 101 -9.35 -7.64 9.27
C ILE A 101 -7.93 -7.13 8.98
N ARG A 102 -6.88 -7.84 9.41
CA ARG A 102 -5.48 -7.45 9.16
C ARG A 102 -5.09 -7.59 7.70
N LYS A 103 -5.37 -8.74 7.09
CA LYS A 103 -5.02 -9.07 5.71
C LYS A 103 -5.57 -8.06 4.72
N TYR A 104 -6.76 -7.54 4.98
CA TYR A 104 -7.42 -6.59 4.10
C TYR A 104 -7.43 -5.15 4.64
N GLU A 105 -6.70 -4.88 5.72
CA GLU A 105 -6.59 -3.55 6.34
C GLU A 105 -7.96 -2.87 6.55
N VAL A 106 -8.87 -3.61 7.17
CA VAL A 106 -10.24 -3.13 7.42
C VAL A 106 -10.22 -2.22 8.65
N HIS A 107 -10.41 -0.92 8.44
CA HIS A 107 -10.39 0.10 9.49
C HIS A 107 -11.78 0.67 9.85
N HIS A 108 -12.80 0.40 9.05
CA HIS A 108 -14.12 0.99 9.19
C HIS A 108 -15.20 -0.08 9.35
N SER A 109 -16.22 0.22 10.15
CA SER A 109 -17.43 -0.58 10.18
C SER A 109 -18.18 -0.45 8.84
N SER A 110 -18.62 -1.59 8.31
CA SER A 110 -19.26 -1.73 7.00
C SER A 110 -18.30 -1.62 5.82
N THR A 111 -17.41 -2.61 5.70
CA THR A 111 -16.57 -2.82 4.51
C THR A 111 -17.03 -4.09 3.77
N VAL A 112 -17.10 -4.05 2.43
CA VAL A 112 -17.37 -5.25 1.61
C VAL A 112 -16.22 -5.47 0.64
N ILE A 113 -15.61 -6.65 0.73
CA ILE A 113 -14.54 -7.08 -0.17
C ILE A 113 -15.04 -8.25 -1.01
N LEU A 114 -14.94 -8.13 -2.32
CA LEU A 114 -15.34 -9.17 -3.26
C LEU A 114 -14.15 -10.06 -3.57
N ILE A 115 -14.34 -11.36 -3.47
CA ILE A 115 -13.30 -12.39 -3.67
C ILE A 115 -13.79 -13.44 -4.65
N ASP A 116 -12.91 -13.87 -5.53
CA ASP A 116 -13.16 -14.99 -6.44
C ASP A 116 -12.99 -16.32 -5.68
N CYS A 117 -14.02 -17.16 -5.66
CA CYS A 117 -14.02 -18.41 -4.89
C CYS A 117 -12.94 -19.40 -5.36
N ALA A 118 -12.71 -19.50 -6.67
CA ALA A 118 -11.74 -20.45 -7.23
C ALA A 118 -10.31 -20.11 -6.85
N SER A 119 -9.93 -18.83 -7.00
CA SER A 119 -8.57 -18.34 -6.80
C SER A 119 -8.28 -17.83 -5.39
N GLY A 120 -9.31 -17.40 -4.64
CA GLY A 120 -9.15 -16.67 -3.39
C GLY A 120 -8.61 -15.25 -3.56
N CYS A 121 -8.49 -14.75 -4.81
CA CYS A 121 -8.01 -13.41 -5.11
C CYS A 121 -9.10 -12.38 -4.88
N VAL A 122 -8.69 -11.19 -4.41
CA VAL A 122 -9.57 -10.03 -4.31
C VAL A 122 -9.96 -9.59 -5.72
N ILE A 123 -11.26 -9.47 -5.95
CA ILE A 123 -11.86 -8.89 -7.15
C ILE A 123 -11.98 -7.37 -6.98
N ASN A 124 -12.44 -6.92 -5.81
CA ASN A 124 -12.68 -5.51 -5.52
C ASN A 124 -12.64 -5.24 -4.01
N PHE A 125 -11.89 -4.22 -3.57
CA PHE A 125 -11.83 -3.80 -2.16
C PHE A 125 -13.01 -2.90 -1.73
N ASN A 126 -13.68 -2.26 -2.69
CA ASN A 126 -14.77 -1.30 -2.48
C ASN A 126 -16.12 -1.85 -2.97
N GLY A 127 -16.43 -3.09 -2.59
CA GLY A 127 -17.63 -3.79 -3.04
C GLY A 127 -18.93 -3.04 -2.75
N ILE A 128 -19.00 -2.30 -1.63
CA ILE A 128 -20.19 -1.49 -1.29
C ILE A 128 -20.47 -0.45 -2.38
N HIS A 129 -19.47 0.35 -2.76
CA HIS A 129 -19.66 1.40 -3.76
C HIS A 129 -20.10 0.82 -5.11
N LYS A 130 -19.49 -0.29 -5.54
CA LYS A 130 -19.90 -0.95 -6.79
C LYS A 130 -21.34 -1.47 -6.75
N ILE A 131 -21.75 -2.04 -5.62
CA ILE A 131 -23.14 -2.49 -5.43
C ILE A 131 -24.13 -1.32 -5.47
N LEU A 132 -23.75 -0.14 -4.95
CA LEU A 132 -24.61 1.04 -5.01
C LEU A 132 -24.69 1.65 -6.40
N ASP A 133 -23.57 1.69 -7.13
CA ASP A 133 -23.49 2.24 -8.47
C ASP A 133 -24.19 1.33 -9.50
N ASP A 134 -24.12 0.01 -9.27
CA ASP A 134 -24.77 -1.01 -10.10
C ASP A 134 -25.56 -2.02 -9.25
N PRO A 135 -26.74 -1.63 -8.74
CA PRO A 135 -27.55 -2.47 -7.86
C PRO A 135 -28.17 -3.68 -8.57
N LYS A 136 -28.11 -3.73 -9.91
CA LYS A 136 -28.57 -4.86 -10.72
C LYS A 136 -27.44 -5.80 -11.13
N GLY A 137 -26.19 -5.44 -10.83
CA GLY A 137 -24.98 -6.16 -11.18
C GLY A 137 -24.86 -6.44 -12.68
N ILE A 138 -25.18 -5.44 -13.52
CA ILE A 138 -24.93 -5.47 -14.96
C ILE A 138 -23.44 -5.71 -15.26
N ASP A 139 -22.55 -5.09 -14.48
CA ASP A 139 -21.09 -5.17 -14.59
C ASP A 139 -20.48 -6.17 -13.57
N PHE A 140 -21.32 -6.97 -12.90
CA PHE A 140 -20.86 -8.01 -11.98
C PHE A 140 -19.96 -9.02 -12.72
N PRO A 141 -18.80 -9.44 -12.15
CA PRO A 141 -18.41 -9.38 -10.74
C PRO A 141 -17.60 -8.15 -10.32
N PHE A 142 -17.64 -7.03 -11.05
CA PHE A 142 -16.92 -5.80 -10.71
C PHE A 142 -15.39 -5.94 -10.70
N LYS A 143 -14.87 -6.78 -11.59
CA LYS A 143 -13.42 -6.95 -11.79
C LYS A 143 -12.79 -5.66 -12.27
N HIS A 144 -11.70 -5.25 -11.62
CA HIS A 144 -10.83 -4.21 -12.15
C HIS A 144 -10.19 -4.69 -13.46
N ARG A 145 -10.10 -3.77 -14.42
CA ARG A 145 -9.21 -3.94 -15.57
C ARG A 145 -7.77 -3.94 -15.08
N SER A 146 -6.90 -4.71 -15.71
CA SER A 146 -5.47 -4.63 -15.38
C SER A 146 -4.93 -3.25 -15.74
N TYR A 147 -3.85 -2.79 -15.09
CA TYR A 147 -3.31 -1.45 -15.38
C TYR A 147 -2.94 -1.33 -16.86
N THR A 148 -2.47 -2.41 -17.49
CA THR A 148 -2.17 -2.46 -18.93
C THR A 148 -3.41 -2.13 -19.77
N GLN A 149 -4.55 -2.76 -19.47
CA GLN A 149 -5.81 -2.48 -20.15
C GLN A 149 -6.29 -1.04 -19.91
N ILE A 150 -6.08 -0.51 -18.70
CA ILE A 150 -6.46 0.87 -18.36
C ILE A 150 -5.57 1.85 -19.14
N LEU A 151 -4.25 1.64 -19.17
CA LEU A 151 -3.32 2.48 -19.91
C LEU A 151 -3.56 2.41 -21.42
N SER A 152 -3.79 1.24 -21.99
CA SER A 152 -4.09 1.02 -23.42
C SER A 152 -5.41 1.64 -23.89
N SER A 153 -6.28 2.08 -22.98
CA SER A 153 -7.57 2.69 -23.33
C SER A 153 -7.52 4.20 -23.65
N GLY A 154 -6.34 4.82 -23.60
CA GLY A 154 -6.17 6.21 -24.02
C GLY A 154 -4.72 6.64 -24.12
N LEU A 155 -4.50 7.85 -24.61
CA LEU A 155 -3.16 8.42 -24.71
C LEU A 155 -2.65 8.86 -23.32
N LEU A 156 -1.34 8.97 -23.20
CA LEU A 156 -0.64 9.60 -22.09
C LEU A 156 -0.11 10.96 -22.55
N ILE A 157 0.10 11.87 -21.62
CA ILE A 157 0.79 13.13 -21.90
C ILE A 157 2.25 13.02 -21.46
N THR A 158 3.16 13.60 -22.24
CA THR A 158 4.56 13.77 -21.82
C THR A 158 4.83 15.22 -21.42
N PRO A 159 5.82 15.45 -20.54
CA PRO A 159 6.34 16.78 -20.31
C PRO A 159 6.90 17.35 -21.62
N ASN A 160 6.76 18.66 -21.86
CA ASN A 160 7.32 19.30 -23.04
C ASN A 160 8.86 19.29 -22.99
N ASP A 161 9.51 19.09 -24.13
CA ASP A 161 10.98 19.06 -24.23
C ASP A 161 11.61 20.29 -23.57
N LYS A 162 12.51 20.04 -22.61
CA LYS A 162 13.19 21.06 -21.79
C LYS A 162 14.22 21.90 -22.57
N SER A 163 14.25 21.83 -23.90
CA SER A 163 15.26 22.53 -24.73
C SER A 163 15.13 24.07 -24.74
N ASN A 164 14.05 24.64 -24.15
CA ASN A 164 13.81 26.08 -24.15
C ASN A 164 14.05 26.78 -22.79
N TYR A 165 14.50 26.07 -21.76
CA TYR A 165 14.91 26.71 -20.48
C TYR A 165 16.42 26.73 -20.35
N SER A 166 17.07 27.53 -21.19
CA SER A 166 18.42 28.00 -20.93
C SER A 166 18.38 29.49 -20.60
N THR A 167 18.99 29.81 -19.45
CA THR A 167 19.46 31.13 -19.00
C THR A 167 18.44 32.25 -18.79
N SER A 168 17.96 32.35 -17.55
CA SER A 168 17.85 33.63 -16.86
C SER A 168 18.27 33.48 -15.40
N LYS A 169 19.55 33.81 -15.14
CA LYS A 169 20.01 34.18 -13.79
C LYS A 169 19.17 35.37 -13.34
N THR A 170 18.34 35.20 -12.32
CA THR A 170 17.85 36.32 -11.52
C THR A 170 18.64 36.38 -10.22
N THR A 171 19.51 37.38 -10.20
CA THR A 171 20.17 37.98 -9.05
C THR A 171 19.22 38.22 -7.89
N GLU A 172 19.66 37.81 -6.70
CA GLU A 172 19.17 38.27 -5.40
C GLU A 172 19.24 39.79 -5.32
N VAL A 173 18.21 40.42 -4.76
CA VAL A 173 18.25 41.82 -4.34
C VAL A 173 17.90 41.88 -2.86
N SER A 174 18.86 42.32 -2.05
CA SER A 174 18.69 42.73 -0.67
C SER A 174 18.71 44.26 -0.54
N SER A 175 17.87 44.76 0.37
CA SER A 175 18.01 45.95 1.23
C SER A 175 18.17 47.37 0.66
N ASP A 176 17.14 48.18 0.96
CA ASP A 176 17.14 49.50 1.64
C ASP A 176 17.90 50.75 1.13
N SER A 177 17.06 51.76 0.86
CA SER A 177 17.10 53.16 1.37
C SER A 177 17.77 54.32 0.60
N HIS A 178 17.04 55.45 0.64
CA HIS A 178 17.41 56.88 0.48
C HIS A 178 17.46 57.56 -0.92
N ASN A 179 16.30 58.16 -1.28
CA ASN A 179 16.03 59.60 -1.51
C ASN A 179 17.04 60.51 -2.25
N PHE A 180 16.64 61.10 -3.41
CA PHE A 180 16.55 62.56 -3.74
C PHE A 180 16.55 62.82 -5.28
N GLY A 181 15.65 63.71 -5.76
CA GLY A 181 15.93 64.57 -6.95
C GLY A 181 15.03 64.46 -8.21
N LEU A 182 14.12 65.41 -8.40
CA LEU A 182 13.35 65.78 -9.62
C LEU A 182 14.23 66.58 -10.65
N PRO A 183 13.73 67.11 -11.80
CA PRO A 183 12.98 66.51 -12.93
C PRO A 183 13.43 66.98 -14.38
N GLY A 184 13.08 66.20 -15.42
CA GLY A 184 12.80 66.62 -16.84
C GLY A 184 13.95 67.14 -17.76
N PRO A 185 13.72 67.43 -19.07
CA PRO A 185 12.51 67.20 -19.90
C PRO A 185 12.76 66.72 -21.38
N THR A 186 11.67 66.29 -22.04
CA THR A 186 11.26 66.39 -23.48
C THR A 186 12.27 66.49 -24.65
N SER A 187 12.03 65.73 -25.74
CA SER A 187 11.63 66.22 -27.11
C SER A 187 11.47 65.05 -28.11
N VAL A 188 10.27 64.70 -28.62
CA VAL A 188 9.50 65.12 -29.82
C VAL A 188 10.07 64.75 -31.23
N VAL A 189 9.18 64.11 -32.02
CA VAL A 189 8.97 64.10 -33.49
C VAL A 189 9.50 62.90 -34.30
N GLY A 190 8.57 62.23 -34.99
CA GLY A 190 8.83 61.36 -36.15
C GLY A 190 7.65 60.48 -36.57
N VAL A 191 6.54 61.10 -37.00
CA VAL A 191 5.37 60.42 -37.60
C VAL A 191 5.66 60.05 -39.04
N THR A 192 5.42 58.79 -39.43
CA THR A 192 4.89 58.43 -40.76
C THR A 192 4.03 57.16 -40.65
N GLU A 193 2.77 57.28 -41.06
CA GLU A 193 1.75 56.24 -41.09
C GLU A 193 2.00 55.23 -42.22
N SER A 194 1.69 53.96 -41.97
CA SER A 194 1.04 53.11 -42.98
C SER A 194 0.26 51.99 -42.27
N THR A 195 -1.04 52.14 -42.31
CA THR A 195 -2.10 51.25 -41.84
C THR A 195 -2.03 49.89 -42.54
N THR A 196 -1.93 48.81 -41.75
CA THR A 196 -2.50 47.51 -42.15
C THR A 196 -3.08 46.82 -40.93
N THR A 197 -4.37 46.53 -41.03
CA THR A 197 -5.24 45.84 -40.09
C THR A 197 -4.82 44.38 -39.89
N GLY A 198 -4.79 43.90 -38.64
CA GLY A 198 -4.65 42.48 -38.34
C GLY A 198 -4.15 42.19 -36.93
N SER A 199 -5.06 42.24 -35.95
CA SER A 199 -4.83 41.72 -34.61
C SER A 199 -4.60 40.21 -34.67
N SER A 200 -3.42 39.73 -34.28
CA SER A 200 -3.21 38.35 -33.85
C SER A 200 -2.45 38.38 -32.53
N ALA A 201 -3.22 38.29 -31.44
CA ALA A 201 -2.69 37.93 -30.14
C ALA A 201 -2.19 36.48 -30.22
N ASN A 202 -0.87 36.30 -30.36
CA ASN A 202 -0.24 34.99 -30.19
C ASN A 202 -0.19 34.66 -28.70
N THR A 203 -1.26 34.07 -28.19
CA THR A 203 -1.20 33.26 -26.97
C THR A 203 -0.64 31.91 -27.38
N THR A 204 0.66 31.69 -27.18
CA THR A 204 1.28 30.37 -27.39
C THR A 204 0.75 29.38 -26.35
N ALA A 205 -0.26 28.61 -26.73
CA ALA A 205 -0.69 27.44 -26.00
C ALA A 205 0.44 26.39 -26.05
N ALA A 206 0.94 25.99 -24.87
CA ALA A 206 1.86 24.87 -24.74
C ALA A 206 1.20 23.62 -25.34
N THR A 207 1.76 23.10 -26.43
CA THR A 207 1.21 21.89 -27.08
C THR A 207 1.72 20.68 -26.33
N THR A 208 0.90 20.13 -25.43
CA THR A 208 1.19 18.87 -24.73
C THR A 208 1.29 17.73 -25.74
N ASN A 209 2.43 17.03 -25.78
CA ASN A 209 2.58 15.87 -26.65
C ASN A 209 1.82 14.66 -26.07
N LEU A 210 0.87 14.14 -26.86
CA LEU A 210 0.12 12.94 -26.55
C LEU A 210 0.82 11.71 -27.16
N ILE A 211 1.08 10.69 -26.36
CA ILE A 211 1.71 9.44 -26.80
C ILE A 211 0.77 8.26 -26.55
N PRO A 212 0.69 7.28 -27.47
CA PRO A 212 0.01 6.03 -27.17
C PRO A 212 0.79 5.26 -26.11
N TYR A 213 0.07 4.60 -25.20
CA TYR A 213 0.68 3.56 -24.40
C TYR A 213 0.97 2.35 -25.31
N SER A 214 2.21 1.85 -25.29
CA SER A 214 2.64 0.74 -26.14
C SER A 214 3.10 -0.43 -25.29
N ASP A 215 2.31 -1.50 -25.30
CA ASP A 215 2.65 -2.79 -24.69
C ASP A 215 3.76 -3.54 -25.44
N GLN A 216 4.12 -3.12 -26.66
CA GLN A 216 5.11 -3.84 -27.46
C GLN A 216 6.56 -3.65 -26.97
N ASN A 217 6.80 -2.71 -26.06
CA ASN A 217 8.09 -2.47 -25.39
C ASN A 217 7.85 -2.30 -23.89
N LYS A 218 7.34 -3.35 -23.23
CA LYS A 218 7.24 -3.38 -21.76
C LYS A 218 8.62 -3.11 -21.14
N ASN A 219 8.62 -2.33 -20.07
CA ASN A 219 9.81 -2.05 -19.30
C ASN A 219 10.17 -3.28 -18.45
N ASP A 220 11.23 -3.21 -17.66
CA ASP A 220 11.44 -4.21 -16.60
C ASP A 220 10.51 -3.88 -15.44
N PHE A 221 10.44 -2.58 -15.10
CA PHE A 221 9.70 -2.06 -13.96
C PHE A 221 8.83 -0.87 -14.35
N LYS A 222 7.63 -0.79 -13.78
CA LYS A 222 6.77 0.39 -13.89
C LYS A 222 6.42 0.93 -12.50
N GLY A 223 6.45 2.25 -12.36
CA GLY A 223 6.01 2.95 -11.15
C GLY A 223 4.73 3.73 -11.41
N PHE A 224 3.75 3.65 -10.53
CA PHE A 224 2.55 4.49 -10.56
C PHE A 224 2.62 5.48 -9.41
N PHE A 225 2.84 6.76 -9.75
CA PHE A 225 2.94 7.83 -8.77
C PHE A 225 1.59 8.55 -8.66
N PHE A 226 0.94 8.40 -7.51
CA PHE A 226 -0.30 9.09 -7.15
C PHE A 226 0.03 10.31 -6.30
N GLY A 227 -0.37 11.49 -6.74
CA GLY A 227 -0.02 12.74 -6.07
C GLY A 227 -0.75 13.95 -6.61
N ALA A 228 -0.55 15.09 -5.95
CA ALA A 228 -1.14 16.36 -6.36
C ALA A 228 -0.34 17.57 -5.90
N TYR A 229 -0.49 18.70 -6.59
CA TYR A 229 0.17 19.95 -6.24
C TYR A 229 -0.25 20.48 -4.87
N TRP A 230 -1.55 20.37 -4.55
CA TRP A 230 -2.13 20.88 -3.31
C TRP A 230 -1.65 20.14 -2.06
N CYS A 231 -1.05 18.95 -2.23
CA CYS A 231 -0.54 18.08 -1.18
C CYS A 231 0.93 18.44 -0.85
N PRO A 232 1.24 19.05 0.31
CA PRO A 232 2.61 19.39 0.69
C PRO A 232 3.61 18.23 0.68
N PRO A 233 3.32 17.04 1.28
CA PRO A 233 4.28 15.94 1.24
C PRO A 233 4.52 15.42 -0.18
N CYS A 234 3.55 15.54 -1.09
CA CYS A 234 3.70 15.18 -2.50
C CYS A 234 4.75 16.05 -3.21
N ARG A 235 4.80 17.36 -2.90
CA ARG A 235 5.78 18.27 -3.50
C ARG A 235 7.20 17.92 -3.07
N THR A 236 7.41 17.63 -1.78
CA THR A 236 8.72 17.16 -1.28
C THR A 236 9.11 15.84 -1.92
N PHE A 237 8.21 14.85 -1.88
CA PHE A 237 8.46 13.50 -2.41
C PHE A 237 8.79 13.48 -3.90
N SER A 238 8.15 14.34 -4.70
CA SER A 238 8.39 14.38 -6.15
C SER A 238 9.84 14.69 -6.51
N GLY A 239 10.56 15.47 -5.69
CA GLY A 239 11.99 15.74 -5.88
C GLY A 239 12.83 14.47 -5.71
N SER A 240 12.64 13.77 -4.59
CA SER A 240 13.33 12.50 -4.29
C SER A 240 13.02 11.43 -5.34
N LEU A 241 11.77 11.34 -5.80
CA LEU A 241 11.41 10.39 -6.87
C LEU A 241 12.09 10.71 -8.20
N ILE A 242 12.28 11.99 -8.56
CA ILE A 242 13.03 12.37 -9.77
C ILE A 242 14.49 11.91 -9.65
N GLU A 243 15.10 12.11 -8.49
CA GLU A 243 16.48 11.69 -8.21
C GLU A 243 16.64 10.18 -8.32
N VAL A 244 15.82 9.41 -7.59
CA VAL A 244 15.83 7.95 -7.62
C VAL A 244 15.54 7.41 -9.03
N TYR A 245 14.56 7.97 -9.74
CA TYR A 245 14.26 7.58 -11.13
C TYR A 245 15.49 7.70 -12.03
N ASN A 246 16.25 8.79 -11.89
CA ASN A 246 17.48 8.98 -12.65
C ASN A 246 18.57 7.99 -12.23
N ASN A 247 18.71 7.71 -10.93
CA ASN A 247 19.70 6.76 -10.41
C ASN A 247 19.43 5.34 -10.90
N VAL A 248 18.20 4.85 -10.79
CA VAL A 248 17.76 3.55 -11.32
C VAL A 248 18.09 3.41 -12.81
N ARG A 249 17.80 4.44 -13.62
CA ARG A 249 18.08 4.42 -15.06
C ARG A 249 19.58 4.50 -15.38
N LYS A 250 20.37 5.24 -14.59
CA LYS A 250 21.84 5.26 -14.72
C LYS A 250 22.46 3.89 -14.44
N GLN A 251 21.87 3.11 -13.54
CA GLN A 251 22.27 1.71 -13.29
C GLN A 251 21.87 0.74 -14.42
N GLY A 252 21.26 1.24 -15.51
CA GLY A 252 20.89 0.44 -16.69
C GLY A 252 19.57 -0.31 -16.56
N LYS A 253 18.78 -0.07 -15.51
CA LYS A 253 17.45 -0.67 -15.34
C LYS A 253 16.43 0.00 -16.25
N ASN A 254 15.58 -0.79 -16.90
CA ASN A 254 14.49 -0.26 -17.70
C ASN A 254 13.28 0.07 -16.79
N PHE A 255 13.26 1.30 -16.26
CA PHE A 255 12.24 1.79 -15.33
C PHE A 255 11.46 2.97 -15.89
N GLN A 256 10.13 2.89 -15.86
CA GLN A 256 9.24 3.96 -16.29
C GLN A 256 8.20 4.29 -15.21
N VAL A 257 8.04 5.57 -14.87
CA VAL A 257 6.96 6.04 -14.00
C VAL A 257 5.77 6.51 -14.85
N VAL A 258 4.55 6.43 -14.33
CA VAL A 258 3.35 7.09 -14.85
C VAL A 258 2.73 7.89 -13.71
N PHE A 259 2.55 9.20 -13.92
CA PHE A 259 1.91 10.07 -12.95
C PHE A 259 0.38 10.01 -13.07
N VAL A 260 -0.28 9.79 -11.92
CA VAL A 260 -1.73 9.77 -11.76
C VAL A 260 -2.12 10.91 -10.82
N SER A 261 -2.58 12.01 -11.40
CA SER A 261 -2.89 13.22 -10.64
C SER A 261 -4.19 13.12 -9.84
N SER A 262 -4.14 13.60 -8.59
CA SER A 262 -5.29 13.90 -7.74
C SER A 262 -5.56 15.41 -7.63
N ASP A 263 -5.03 16.22 -8.55
CA ASP A 263 -5.28 17.66 -8.59
C ASP A 263 -6.73 17.98 -8.88
N ARG A 264 -7.18 19.14 -8.39
CA ARG A 264 -8.56 19.62 -8.52
C ARG A 264 -8.73 20.68 -9.61
N SER A 265 -7.63 21.08 -10.25
CA SER A 265 -7.64 22.01 -11.37
C SER A 265 -6.54 21.64 -12.36
N LYS A 266 -6.79 21.94 -13.64
CA LYS A 266 -5.84 21.68 -14.73
C LYS A 266 -4.54 22.46 -14.55
N GLU A 267 -4.63 23.70 -14.07
CA GLU A 267 -3.47 24.57 -13.83
C GLU A 267 -2.57 24.02 -12.72
N SER A 268 -3.17 23.47 -11.66
CA SER A 268 -2.43 22.83 -10.57
C SER A 268 -1.71 21.57 -11.06
N PHE A 269 -2.41 20.76 -11.85
CA PHE A 269 -1.85 19.59 -12.51
C PHE A 269 -0.65 19.94 -13.40
N GLU A 270 -0.81 20.88 -14.33
CA GLU A 270 0.24 21.28 -15.26
C GLU A 270 1.47 21.82 -14.52
N ARG A 271 1.25 22.64 -13.48
CA ARG A 271 2.31 23.18 -12.65
C ARG A 271 3.10 22.08 -11.93
N PHE A 272 2.42 21.07 -11.40
CA PHE A 272 3.06 19.99 -10.66
C PHE A 272 3.74 18.97 -11.57
N PHE A 273 3.15 18.70 -12.74
CA PHE A 273 3.64 17.74 -13.72
C PHE A 273 4.86 18.24 -14.50
N SER A 274 4.92 19.55 -14.82
CA SER A 274 5.99 20.17 -15.62
C SER A 274 7.44 19.74 -15.30
N PRO A 275 7.89 19.65 -14.03
CA PRO A 275 9.27 19.23 -13.73
C PRO A 275 9.54 17.73 -13.94
N MET A 276 8.51 16.88 -13.93
CA MET A 276 8.63 15.42 -13.94
C MET A 276 9.19 14.91 -15.28
N PRO A 277 10.06 13.88 -15.31
CA PRO A 277 10.64 13.34 -16.55
C PRO A 277 9.84 12.17 -17.17
N TRP A 278 8.65 11.86 -16.64
CA TRP A 278 7.82 10.72 -17.04
C TRP A 278 6.44 11.18 -17.54
N PRO A 279 5.67 10.34 -18.25
CA PRO A 279 4.33 10.68 -18.69
C PRO A 279 3.30 10.68 -17.56
N ALA A 280 2.12 11.25 -17.84
CA ALA A 280 0.96 11.25 -16.96
C ALA A 280 -0.32 10.83 -17.69
N ILE A 281 -1.32 10.40 -16.92
CA ILE A 281 -2.71 10.33 -17.41
C ILE A 281 -3.19 11.77 -17.65
N PRO A 282 -3.80 12.09 -18.81
CA PRO A 282 -4.36 13.43 -19.07
C PRO A 282 -5.31 13.88 -17.96
N TYR A 283 -5.31 15.17 -17.61
CA TYR A 283 -6.18 15.73 -16.56
C TYR A 283 -7.67 15.62 -16.90
N GLU A 284 -8.03 15.65 -18.17
CA GLU A 284 -9.39 15.50 -18.64
C GLU A 284 -9.92 14.06 -18.48
N ASP A 285 -9.02 13.08 -18.33
CA ASP A 285 -9.35 11.65 -18.27
C ASP A 285 -9.54 11.17 -16.82
N GLU A 286 -10.52 11.77 -16.15
CA GLU A 286 -10.82 11.51 -14.73
C GLU A 286 -11.14 10.04 -14.48
N LYS A 287 -11.87 9.41 -15.41
CA LYS A 287 -12.24 8.00 -15.34
C LYS A 287 -11.02 7.09 -15.27
N ARG A 288 -10.02 7.25 -16.15
CA ARG A 288 -8.80 6.41 -16.10
C ARG A 288 -7.98 6.65 -14.83
N ARG A 289 -7.93 7.89 -14.32
CA ARG A 289 -7.25 8.18 -13.04
C ARG A 289 -7.94 7.52 -11.85
N GLN A 290 -9.28 7.56 -11.81
CA GLN A 290 -10.05 6.87 -10.77
C GLN A 290 -9.88 5.35 -10.87
N GLU A 291 -9.97 4.78 -12.08
CA GLU A 291 -9.78 3.34 -12.29
C GLU A 291 -8.41 2.85 -11.83
N LEU A 292 -7.32 3.62 -12.07
CA LEU A 292 -5.99 3.27 -11.56
C LEU A 292 -5.91 3.38 -10.03
N THR A 293 -6.48 4.43 -9.44
CA THR A 293 -6.55 4.61 -7.97
C THR A 293 -7.24 3.40 -7.32
N GLU A 294 -8.37 2.96 -7.89
CA GLU A 294 -9.11 1.79 -7.42
C GLU A 294 -8.34 0.47 -7.68
N CYS A 295 -7.76 0.29 -8.88
CA CYS A 295 -7.00 -0.90 -9.26
C CYS A 295 -5.83 -1.18 -8.30
N PHE A 296 -5.17 -0.13 -7.83
CA PHE A 296 -4.05 -0.22 -6.89
C PHE A 296 -4.45 0.00 -5.42
N ASN A 297 -5.74 0.12 -5.12
CA ASN A 297 -6.27 0.36 -3.77
C ASN A 297 -5.58 1.53 -3.04
N VAL A 298 -5.34 2.64 -3.75
CA VAL A 298 -4.62 3.80 -3.20
C VAL A 298 -5.55 4.59 -2.27
N LYS A 299 -5.23 4.58 -0.97
CA LYS A 299 -6.03 5.24 0.09
C LYS A 299 -5.57 6.66 0.42
N ALA A 300 -4.32 7.00 0.13
CA ALA A 300 -3.71 8.28 0.48
C ALA A 300 -2.68 8.72 -0.58
N ILE A 301 -2.26 9.98 -0.52
CA ILE A 301 -1.18 10.52 -1.36
C ILE A 301 -0.12 11.24 -0.49
N PRO A 302 1.16 11.26 -0.91
CA PRO A 302 1.69 10.60 -2.09
C PRO A 302 1.80 9.08 -1.92
N SER A 303 1.53 8.33 -2.99
CA SER A 303 1.75 6.87 -3.05
C SER A 303 2.51 6.52 -4.31
N LEU A 304 3.46 5.59 -4.20
CA LEU A 304 4.21 5.05 -5.33
C LEU A 304 4.13 3.53 -5.29
N ILE A 305 3.49 2.96 -6.30
CA ILE A 305 3.40 1.51 -6.48
C ILE A 305 4.40 1.09 -7.54
N ILE A 306 5.30 0.17 -7.22
CA ILE A 306 6.24 -0.43 -8.15
C ILE A 306 5.72 -1.80 -8.56
N VAL A 307 5.67 -2.05 -9.87
CA VAL A 307 5.24 -3.31 -10.45
C VAL A 307 6.32 -3.87 -11.37
N ASP A 308 6.35 -5.19 -11.46
CA ASP A 308 7.01 -5.90 -12.55
C ASP A 308 6.16 -5.70 -13.82
N ASP A 309 6.71 -5.02 -14.83
CA ASP A 309 5.94 -4.62 -16.01
C ASP A 309 5.60 -5.83 -16.89
N GLN A 310 6.37 -6.93 -16.77
CA GLN A 310 6.18 -8.16 -17.54
C GLN A 310 5.01 -8.99 -16.99
N THR A 311 4.98 -9.17 -15.67
CA THR A 311 4.02 -10.04 -14.97
C THR A 311 2.82 -9.31 -14.39
N GLU A 312 2.85 -7.97 -14.39
CA GLU A 312 1.86 -7.08 -13.77
C GLU A 312 1.72 -7.24 -12.24
N LYS A 313 2.64 -7.95 -11.61
CA LYS A 313 2.66 -8.14 -10.15
C LYS A 313 3.21 -6.91 -9.46
N ILE A 314 2.59 -6.53 -8.35
CA ILE A 314 3.13 -5.53 -7.43
C ILE A 314 4.42 -6.09 -6.81
N ILE A 315 5.50 -5.33 -6.92
CA ILE A 315 6.77 -5.58 -6.23
C ILE A 315 6.70 -4.93 -4.84
N THR A 316 6.36 -3.64 -4.79
CA THR A 316 6.13 -2.92 -3.54
C THR A 316 5.03 -1.88 -3.70
N ALA A 317 4.15 -1.79 -2.70
CA ALA A 317 3.18 -0.71 -2.55
C ALA A 317 3.72 0.45 -1.69
N GLU A 318 4.88 0.24 -1.05
CA GLU A 318 5.52 1.16 -0.11
C GLU A 318 6.63 1.99 -0.77
N GLY A 319 6.60 2.16 -2.10
CA GLY A 319 7.66 2.86 -2.84
C GLY A 319 7.95 4.28 -2.34
N ARG A 320 6.99 4.92 -1.63
CA ARG A 320 7.24 6.19 -0.93
C ARG A 320 8.24 6.03 0.22
N LEU A 321 8.09 5.00 1.04
CA LEU A 321 8.99 4.71 2.15
C LEU A 321 10.36 4.28 1.63
N GLU A 322 10.38 3.39 0.64
CA GLU A 322 11.63 2.88 0.05
C GLU A 322 12.50 4.02 -0.50
N ILE A 323 11.93 4.97 -1.22
CA ILE A 323 12.68 6.14 -1.74
C ILE A 323 13.25 7.03 -0.63
N ASN A 324 12.56 7.16 0.52
CA ASN A 324 13.08 7.98 1.61
C ASN A 324 14.28 7.32 2.30
N GLU A 325 14.38 5.99 2.23
CA GLU A 325 15.44 5.22 2.88
C GLU A 325 16.58 4.84 1.92
N ASP A 326 16.32 4.78 0.62
CA ASP A 326 17.26 4.38 -0.43
C ASP A 326 17.25 5.35 -1.62
N LEU A 327 17.76 6.57 -1.40
CA LEU A 327 17.87 7.62 -2.43
C LEU A 327 18.84 7.25 -3.57
N GLU A 328 19.81 6.39 -3.29
CA GLU A 328 20.77 5.89 -4.28
C GLU A 328 20.20 4.71 -5.10
N ALA A 329 19.04 4.20 -4.70
CA ALA A 329 18.35 3.09 -5.34
C ALA A 329 19.20 1.81 -5.42
N LEU A 330 19.93 1.51 -4.34
CA LEU A 330 20.79 0.33 -4.23
C LEU A 330 19.98 -0.97 -4.11
N ASP A 331 18.83 -0.90 -3.45
CA ASP A 331 17.93 -2.03 -3.23
C ASP A 331 16.82 -2.13 -4.28
N PHE A 332 16.78 -1.21 -5.26
CA PHE A 332 15.76 -1.19 -6.31
C PHE A 332 15.73 -2.54 -7.08
N PRO A 333 14.54 -3.17 -7.28
CA PRO A 333 13.19 -2.60 -7.22
C PRO A 333 12.48 -2.73 -5.85
N TRP A 334 13.23 -2.92 -4.77
CA TRP A 334 12.74 -3.08 -3.39
C TRP A 334 11.77 -4.25 -3.25
N TYR A 335 12.24 -5.43 -3.65
CA TYR A 335 11.54 -6.67 -3.34
C TYR A 335 11.39 -6.80 -1.81
N PRO A 336 10.25 -7.31 -1.30
CA PRO A 336 10.07 -7.55 0.13
C PRO A 336 11.20 -8.40 0.69
N LYS A 337 11.88 -7.90 1.72
CA LYS A 337 12.95 -8.62 2.42
C LYS A 337 12.33 -9.53 3.49
N LEU A 338 12.95 -10.69 3.71
CA LEU A 338 12.50 -11.62 4.76
C LEU A 338 12.99 -11.20 6.14
N VAL A 339 14.14 -10.55 6.18
CA VAL A 339 14.79 -9.98 7.36
C VAL A 339 15.07 -8.51 7.04
N GLU A 340 14.63 -7.61 7.91
CA GLU A 340 14.81 -6.16 7.74
C GLU A 340 15.56 -5.56 8.93
N GLU A 341 16.29 -4.47 8.72
CA GLU A 341 16.78 -3.66 9.84
C GLU A 341 15.59 -3.00 10.55
N LEU A 342 15.58 -3.02 11.88
CA LEU A 342 14.48 -2.44 12.66
C LEU A 342 14.57 -0.91 12.67
N LYS A 343 13.62 -0.24 12.02
CA LYS A 343 13.50 1.22 11.93
C LYS A 343 12.15 1.69 12.42
N GLU A 344 11.98 3.00 12.62
CA GLU A 344 10.73 3.62 13.06
C GLU A 344 9.50 3.21 12.25
N ARG A 345 9.67 3.01 10.94
CA ARG A 345 8.59 2.56 10.03
C ARG A 345 7.95 1.25 10.47
N HIS A 346 8.65 0.45 11.30
CA HIS A 346 8.20 -0.86 11.72
C HIS A 346 7.32 -0.85 13.00
N SER A 347 7.14 0.28 13.70
CA SER A 347 6.24 0.33 14.86
C SER A 347 4.81 -0.22 14.56
N PRO A 348 4.13 0.18 13.46
CA PRO A 348 2.81 -0.35 13.13
C PRO A 348 2.79 -1.87 12.90
N ILE A 349 3.84 -2.42 12.30
CA ILE A 349 3.90 -3.86 12.02
C ILE A 349 4.23 -4.67 13.28
N LEU A 350 5.09 -4.16 14.16
CA LEU A 350 5.35 -4.77 15.47
C LEU A 350 4.06 -4.90 16.29
N ASN A 351 3.19 -3.89 16.23
CA ASN A 351 1.90 -3.88 16.94
C ASN A 351 0.88 -4.90 16.45
N SER A 352 1.01 -5.36 15.21
CA SER A 352 0.01 -6.18 14.54
C SER A 352 0.50 -7.59 14.20
N THR A 353 1.75 -7.93 14.52
CA THR A 353 2.38 -9.20 14.13
C THR A 353 3.17 -9.83 15.26
N LEU A 354 3.43 -11.13 15.13
CA LEU A 354 4.49 -11.79 15.88
C LEU A 354 5.81 -11.44 15.20
N SER A 355 6.79 -10.94 15.95
CA SER A 355 8.08 -10.51 15.45
C SER A 355 9.23 -11.21 16.16
N ILE A 356 10.27 -11.57 15.42
CA ILE A 356 11.55 -12.03 15.95
C ILE A 356 12.54 -10.90 15.71
N ILE A 357 13.10 -10.35 16.78
CA ILE A 357 14.04 -9.24 16.72
C ILE A 357 15.38 -9.72 17.27
N TYR A 358 16.41 -9.70 16.44
CA TYR A 358 17.79 -9.95 16.85
C TYR A 358 18.45 -8.61 17.16
N PHE A 359 18.69 -8.35 18.44
CA PHE A 359 19.39 -7.16 18.94
C PHE A 359 20.90 -7.43 18.98
N LEU A 360 21.66 -6.72 18.14
CA LEU A 360 23.13 -6.87 18.02
C LEU A 360 23.91 -6.06 19.05
N VAL A 361 25.12 -6.50 19.40
CA VAL A 361 26.06 -5.71 20.21
C VAL A 361 27.37 -5.63 19.45
N GLY A 362 27.46 -4.60 18.62
CA GLY A 362 28.63 -4.26 17.82
C GLY A 362 28.23 -3.37 16.65
N GLU A 363 29.23 -2.71 16.04
CA GLU A 363 29.05 -1.56 15.14
C GLU A 363 29.49 -1.82 13.69
N ASP A 364 29.88 -3.05 13.36
CA ASP A 364 30.37 -3.38 12.02
C ASP A 364 29.35 -4.14 11.16
N ASP A 365 29.51 -4.01 9.84
CA ASP A 365 28.63 -4.66 8.87
C ASP A 365 28.74 -6.20 8.94
N ASN A 366 29.83 -6.76 9.48
CA ASN A 366 30.02 -8.21 9.59
C ASN A 366 29.04 -8.81 10.60
N GLU A 367 28.79 -8.13 11.72
CA GLU A 367 27.82 -8.58 12.71
C GLU A 367 26.39 -8.54 12.17
N PHE A 368 26.06 -7.53 11.38
CA PHE A 368 24.77 -7.46 10.70
C PHE A 368 24.59 -8.63 9.72
N GLU A 369 25.56 -8.86 8.84
CA GLU A 369 25.56 -9.97 7.89
C GLU A 369 25.49 -11.33 8.60
N HIS A 370 26.14 -11.46 9.76
CA HIS A 370 26.07 -12.67 10.57
C HIS A 370 24.65 -12.90 11.13
N ALA A 371 24.03 -11.87 11.70
CA ALA A 371 22.67 -11.94 12.23
C ALA A 371 21.65 -12.23 11.13
N GLU A 372 21.82 -11.59 9.97
CA GLU A 372 21.02 -11.87 8.78
C GLU A 372 21.20 -13.32 8.33
N GLY A 373 22.44 -13.83 8.31
CA GLY A 373 22.75 -15.22 7.99
C GLY A 373 22.09 -16.23 8.95
N ILE A 374 21.82 -15.85 10.21
CA ILE A 374 21.08 -16.67 11.17
C ILE A 374 19.57 -16.58 10.92
N LEU A 375 19.02 -15.37 10.76
CA LEU A 375 17.58 -15.17 10.63
C LEU A 375 17.04 -15.58 9.26
N GLN A 376 17.81 -15.42 8.19
CA GLN A 376 17.36 -15.64 6.81
C GLN A 376 16.90 -17.09 6.53
N PRO A 377 17.63 -18.14 6.95
CA PRO A 377 17.16 -19.52 6.80
C PRO A 377 15.88 -19.78 7.59
N ILE A 378 15.76 -19.22 8.80
CA ILE A 378 14.58 -19.36 9.66
C ILE A 378 13.36 -18.71 9.01
N ALA A 379 13.51 -17.45 8.58
CA ALA A 379 12.47 -16.70 7.89
C ALA A 379 12.02 -17.44 6.61
N SER A 380 12.97 -17.94 5.81
CA SER A 380 12.67 -18.72 4.60
C SER A 380 11.88 -20.00 4.91
N GLN A 381 12.23 -20.74 5.97
CA GLN A 381 11.48 -21.93 6.38
C GLN A 381 10.05 -21.57 6.84
N MET A 382 9.88 -20.45 7.55
CA MET A 382 8.56 -20.01 8.00
C MET A 382 7.68 -19.52 6.85
N VAL A 383 8.25 -18.86 5.84
CA VAL A 383 7.53 -18.47 4.62
C VAL A 383 7.10 -19.68 3.79
N ASN A 384 7.96 -20.70 3.69
CA ASN A 384 7.69 -21.93 2.94
C ASN A 384 6.79 -22.92 3.69
N SER A 385 6.47 -22.67 4.96
CA SER A 385 5.54 -23.49 5.71
C SER A 385 4.09 -23.29 5.22
N ASP A 386 3.18 -24.20 5.57
CA ASP A 386 1.76 -24.05 5.24
C ASP A 386 1.09 -22.85 5.93
N MET A 387 1.81 -22.12 6.79
CA MET A 387 1.32 -20.91 7.46
C MET A 387 0.97 -19.81 6.46
N GLU A 388 -0.14 -19.13 6.73
CA GLU A 388 -0.54 -17.97 5.94
C GLU A 388 0.31 -16.74 6.27
N GLU A 389 0.61 -15.95 5.24
CA GLU A 389 1.48 -14.78 5.27
C GLU A 389 1.18 -13.79 6.41
N ALA A 390 -0.10 -13.49 6.67
CA ALA A 390 -0.46 -12.54 7.74
C ALA A 390 -0.20 -13.07 9.17
N PHE A 391 0.08 -14.37 9.32
CA PHE A 391 0.52 -15.00 10.58
C PHE A 391 1.98 -15.47 10.55
N GLN A 392 2.66 -15.25 9.43
CA GLN A 392 4.08 -15.48 9.35
C GLN A 392 4.76 -14.43 10.21
N PRO A 393 5.71 -14.85 11.06
CA PRO A 393 6.44 -13.88 11.86
C PRO A 393 7.24 -12.93 10.98
N LYS A 394 7.41 -11.70 11.46
CA LYS A 394 8.32 -10.73 10.85
C LYS A 394 9.67 -10.80 11.53
N PHE A 395 10.74 -10.67 10.77
CA PHE A 395 12.10 -10.82 11.27
C PHE A 395 12.84 -9.51 11.12
N PHE A 396 13.42 -9.07 12.23
CA PHE A 396 14.13 -7.81 12.29
C PHE A 396 15.49 -7.95 12.94
N ILE A 397 16.43 -7.11 12.53
CA ILE A 397 17.70 -6.91 13.20
C ILE A 397 17.68 -5.53 13.85
N GLY A 398 17.71 -5.49 15.18
CA GLY A 398 17.82 -4.27 15.96
C GLY A 398 19.28 -3.88 16.14
N THR A 399 19.69 -2.77 15.54
CA THR A 399 21.04 -2.22 15.63
C THR A 399 21.05 -1.04 16.59
N ASP A 400 22.14 -0.91 17.37
CA ASP A 400 22.45 0.34 18.10
C ASP A 400 23.51 1.16 17.35
N ILE A 401 23.97 0.62 16.22
CA ILE A 401 25.00 1.15 15.35
C ILE A 401 24.64 2.60 14.98
N PHE A 402 25.44 3.55 15.46
CA PHE A 402 25.30 4.99 15.22
C PHE A 402 23.93 5.61 15.58
N LYS A 403 23.14 5.04 16.51
CA LYS A 403 21.78 5.53 16.82
C LYS A 403 20.86 5.61 15.60
N ARG A 404 20.94 4.61 14.72
CA ARG A 404 20.14 4.56 13.48
C ARG A 404 18.64 4.38 13.71
N SER A 405 18.22 3.94 14.91
CA SER A 405 16.82 3.63 15.22
C SER A 405 16.49 3.90 16.69
N GLU A 406 15.68 4.93 16.96
CA GLU A 406 15.18 5.25 18.30
C GLU A 406 14.24 4.14 18.80
N LEU A 407 13.54 3.46 17.89
CA LEU A 407 12.72 2.29 18.15
C LEU A 407 13.54 1.12 18.68
N SER A 408 14.70 0.84 18.07
CA SER A 408 15.61 -0.22 18.53
C SER A 408 16.06 0.05 19.96
N GLU A 409 16.56 1.26 20.23
CA GLU A 409 16.98 1.69 21.57
C GLU A 409 15.84 1.59 22.60
N SER A 410 14.66 2.11 22.24
CA SER A 410 13.49 2.09 23.11
C SER A 410 13.04 0.68 23.47
N LEU A 411 13.08 -0.24 22.50
CA LEU A 411 12.70 -1.63 22.74
C LEU A 411 13.74 -2.37 23.59
N ARG A 412 15.04 -2.12 23.41
CA ARG A 412 16.07 -2.69 24.29
C ARG A 412 15.85 -2.31 25.75
N LEU A 413 15.62 -1.02 26.00
CA LEU A 413 15.31 -0.51 27.33
C LEU A 413 14.02 -1.11 27.89
N PHE A 414 12.99 -1.25 27.05
CA PHE A 414 11.72 -1.84 27.45
C PHE A 414 11.85 -3.31 27.86
N PHE A 415 12.67 -4.09 27.14
CA PHE A 415 12.90 -5.50 27.42
C PHE A 415 14.00 -5.77 28.46
N ASP A 416 14.63 -4.72 29.02
CA ASP A 416 15.73 -4.82 29.98
C ASP A 416 16.89 -5.70 29.47
N LEU A 417 17.26 -5.49 28.19
CA LEU A 417 18.33 -6.27 27.54
C LEU A 417 19.71 -5.78 27.98
N ASP A 418 20.65 -6.71 28.17
CA ASP A 418 22.03 -6.37 28.47
C ASP A 418 22.73 -5.74 27.25
N GLU A 419 23.18 -4.50 27.40
CA GLU A 419 23.86 -3.74 26.34
C GLU A 419 25.18 -4.39 25.88
N ASN A 420 25.74 -5.33 26.66
CA ASN A 420 26.99 -6.02 26.34
C ASN A 420 26.79 -7.34 25.58
N PHE A 421 25.56 -7.83 25.47
CA PHE A 421 25.28 -9.11 24.82
C PHE A 421 24.17 -9.02 23.78
N SER A 422 24.46 -9.57 22.60
CA SER A 422 23.43 -9.79 21.59
C SER A 422 22.31 -10.66 22.14
N SER A 423 21.07 -10.26 21.86
CA SER A 423 19.87 -10.89 22.42
C SER A 423 18.82 -11.08 21.33
N ILE A 424 18.01 -12.13 21.43
CA ILE A 424 16.87 -12.35 20.55
C ILE A 424 15.59 -12.18 21.36
N VAL A 425 14.65 -11.44 20.79
CA VAL A 425 13.31 -11.24 21.36
C VAL A 425 12.27 -11.82 20.43
N ILE A 426 11.43 -12.70 20.96
CA ILE A 426 10.19 -13.13 20.31
C ILE A 426 9.07 -12.28 20.89
N LEU A 427 8.58 -11.33 20.10
CA LEU A 427 7.57 -10.35 20.47
C LEU A 427 6.22 -10.71 19.84
N ASP A 428 5.17 -10.78 20.65
CA ASP A 428 3.80 -11.01 20.20
C ASP A 428 2.89 -9.96 20.83
N MET A 429 2.93 -8.75 20.23
CA MET A 429 2.12 -7.61 20.66
C MET A 429 0.62 -7.87 20.60
N PRO A 430 0.07 -8.57 19.58
CA PRO A 430 -1.35 -8.96 19.60
C PRO A 430 -1.80 -9.66 20.88
N HIS A 431 -0.93 -10.46 21.50
CA HIS A 431 -1.19 -11.15 22.76
C HIS A 431 -0.49 -10.50 23.97
N LEU A 432 0.12 -9.32 23.78
CA LEU A 432 0.83 -8.54 24.79
C LEU A 432 1.85 -9.38 25.57
N ARG A 433 2.66 -10.17 24.87
CA ARG A 433 3.66 -11.05 25.49
C ARG A 433 4.97 -11.06 24.72
N TYR A 434 6.05 -11.36 25.42
CA TYR A 434 7.37 -11.51 24.80
C TYR A 434 8.22 -12.58 25.50
N PHE A 435 9.24 -13.07 24.82
CA PHE A 435 10.26 -13.96 25.35
C PHE A 435 11.64 -13.47 24.90
N THR A 436 12.59 -13.40 25.84
CA THR A 436 13.97 -12.99 25.57
C THR A 436 14.90 -14.18 25.74
N LEU A 437 15.98 -14.19 24.97
CA LEU A 437 17.04 -15.19 25.07
C LEU A 437 18.37 -14.55 24.67
N ALA A 438 19.48 -15.03 25.23
CA ALA A 438 20.80 -14.59 24.80
C ALA A 438 21.11 -15.20 23.42
N ALA A 439 21.71 -14.42 22.51
CA ALA A 439 22.02 -14.94 21.17
C ALA A 439 23.00 -16.14 21.21
N SER A 440 23.88 -16.19 22.21
CA SER A 440 24.78 -17.32 22.45
C SER A 440 24.07 -18.65 22.79
N GLU A 441 22.79 -18.58 23.18
CA GLU A 441 21.97 -19.77 23.48
C GLU A 441 21.31 -20.35 22.23
N VAL A 442 21.47 -19.72 21.05
CA VAL A 442 20.95 -20.21 19.77
C VAL A 442 22.11 -20.68 18.90
N PRO A 443 22.49 -21.97 18.98
CA PRO A 443 23.60 -22.50 18.20
C PRO A 443 23.25 -22.74 16.73
N ASN A 444 21.96 -22.81 16.36
CA ASN A 444 21.51 -23.06 14.99
C ASN A 444 20.03 -22.68 14.76
N ASP A 445 19.61 -22.70 13.50
CA ASP A 445 18.26 -22.38 13.01
C ASP A 445 17.18 -23.33 13.55
N HIS A 446 17.45 -24.63 13.69
CA HIS A 446 16.50 -25.61 14.24
C HIS A 446 16.10 -25.31 15.69
N GLU A 447 17.06 -24.91 16.52
CA GLU A 447 16.78 -24.55 17.91
C GLU A 447 15.93 -23.28 17.99
N MET A 448 16.25 -22.27 17.18
CA MET A 448 15.45 -21.04 17.12
C MET A 448 14.00 -21.32 16.66
N LEU A 449 13.82 -22.14 15.63
CA LEU A 449 12.48 -22.58 15.21
C LEU A 449 11.73 -23.29 16.34
N SER A 450 12.40 -24.15 17.10
CA SER A 450 11.83 -24.78 18.29
C SER A 450 11.36 -23.75 19.33
N TYR A 451 12.16 -22.71 19.61
CA TYR A 451 11.74 -21.62 20.51
C TYR A 451 10.51 -20.89 19.97
N ILE A 452 10.49 -20.52 18.68
CA ILE A 452 9.34 -19.85 18.06
C ILE A 452 8.09 -20.72 18.16
N HIS A 453 8.20 -22.02 17.85
CA HIS A 453 7.07 -22.96 17.95
C HIS A 453 6.58 -23.11 19.39
N LYS A 454 7.48 -23.30 20.35
CA LYS A 454 7.10 -23.42 21.76
C LYS A 454 6.46 -22.12 22.27
N PHE A 455 6.98 -20.95 21.90
CA PHE A 455 6.42 -19.65 22.26
C PHE A 455 4.99 -19.49 21.73
N ARG A 456 4.78 -19.76 20.43
CA ARG A 456 3.45 -19.68 19.79
C ARG A 456 2.43 -20.58 20.48
N ASN A 457 2.86 -21.78 20.88
CA ASN A 457 2.02 -22.77 21.55
C ASN A 457 1.91 -22.58 23.07
N SER A 458 2.41 -21.46 23.62
CA SER A 458 2.42 -21.18 25.07
C SER A 458 3.12 -22.27 25.90
N GLN A 459 4.14 -22.90 25.32
CA GLN A 459 4.98 -23.94 25.95
C GLN A 459 6.29 -23.37 26.52
N LEU A 460 6.56 -22.07 26.31
CA LEU A 460 7.62 -21.34 27.00
C LEU A 460 7.01 -20.48 28.11
N GLN A 461 7.79 -20.28 29.18
CA GLN A 461 7.51 -19.20 30.11
C GLN A 461 7.81 -17.87 29.41
N TYR A 462 6.84 -16.97 29.37
CA TYR A 462 6.94 -15.66 28.72
C TYR A 462 6.61 -14.55 29.70
N SER A 463 7.05 -13.34 29.36
CA SER A 463 6.71 -12.13 30.09
C SER A 463 5.44 -11.51 29.51
N GLN A 464 4.58 -10.99 30.39
CA GLN A 464 3.38 -10.25 29.99
C GLN A 464 3.69 -8.75 29.94
N ILE A 465 3.24 -8.09 28.88
CA ILE A 465 3.31 -6.63 28.74
C ILE A 465 2.14 -6.02 29.50
N ILE A 466 2.43 -5.30 30.58
CA ILE A 466 1.43 -4.69 31.48
C ILE A 466 1.43 -3.16 31.27
N GLY A 467 0.44 -2.64 30.55
CA GLY A 467 0.15 -1.21 30.45
C GLY A 467 0.93 -0.42 29.38
N GLN A 468 0.25 0.63 28.89
CA GLN A 468 0.53 1.56 27.77
C GLN A 468 0.55 0.96 26.36
N GLY A 469 -0.62 1.01 25.70
CA GLY A 469 -0.81 1.21 24.25
C GLY A 469 -0.12 0.26 23.26
N PRO A 470 -0.41 0.40 21.96
CA PRO A 470 0.49 -0.07 20.89
C PRO A 470 1.85 0.66 20.97
N ILE A 471 2.95 -0.06 20.65
CA ILE A 471 4.36 0.40 20.49
C ILE A 471 4.45 1.64 19.64
#